data_AF-A0A0D6EH02-F1
#
_entry.id   AF-A0A0D6EH02-F1
#
_cell.length_a   1.000
_cell.length_b   1.000
_cell.length_c   1.000
_cell.angle_alpha   90.00
_cell.angle_beta   90.00
_cell.angle_gamma   90.00
#
_symmetry.space_group_name_H-M   'P 1'
#
loop_
_entity.id
_entity.type
_entity.pdbx_description
1 polymer ?
#
loop_
_entity_poly.entity_id
_entity_poly.type
_entity_poly.pdbx_seq_one_letter_code
_entity_poly.pdbx_strand_id
1 'polypeptide(L)'
;MPKRALCSIGVDVDAVAGWLGSYHGEDSPNDISRGMFAGEVGVPRLLKLFKKYNMKMAAVRDAGHEIGLHGYSHENPVEMTLQQQKDVLEHTFKQLTDFCGTPPKGNVAPWWETSKEGTQILLEKGIEYDHSSQAHDCQPFYCRDEDSWTKIDYKKEAKDWMKPLVRGNITKMVQIPANWQVPGRPSPAHVHQRVREQSRFRRCKVYT
;
A
#
# COMPACT_ATOMS: atom_id res chain seq x y z
N MET A 1 -31.19 -10.30 -14.49
CA MET A 1 -29.79 -10.79 -14.44
C MET A 1 -29.54 -11.44 -13.09
N PRO A 2 -28.83 -12.58 -13.02
CA PRO A 2 -28.46 -13.17 -11.74
C PRO A 2 -27.52 -12.24 -10.95
N LYS A 3 -27.57 -12.29 -9.61
CA LYS A 3 -26.63 -11.57 -8.77
C LYS A 3 -25.22 -12.13 -9.00
N ARG A 4 -24.24 -11.25 -9.22
CA ARG A 4 -22.84 -11.61 -9.40
C ARG A 4 -21.99 -10.81 -8.42
N ALA A 5 -21.19 -11.51 -7.61
CA ALA A 5 -20.16 -10.92 -6.77
C ALA A 5 -18.79 -11.41 -7.26
N LEU A 6 -17.85 -10.49 -7.42
CA LEU A 6 -16.45 -10.81 -7.73
C LEU A 6 -15.67 -10.69 -6.42
N CYS A 7 -14.96 -11.75 -6.06
CA CYS A 7 -14.14 -11.77 -4.85
C CYS A 7 -12.70 -12.07 -5.24
N SER A 8 -11.78 -11.27 -4.71
CA SER A 8 -10.33 -11.44 -4.86
C SER A 8 -9.67 -11.38 -3.49
N ILE A 9 -8.46 -11.94 -3.40
CA ILE A 9 -7.57 -11.78 -2.25
C ILE A 9 -6.30 -11.13 -2.78
N GLY A 10 -6.03 -9.90 -2.35
CA GLY A 10 -4.72 -9.26 -2.50
C GLY A 10 -3.83 -9.68 -1.34
N VAL A 11 -2.55 -9.97 -1.61
CA VAL A 11 -1.56 -10.27 -0.58
C VAL A 11 -0.38 -9.34 -0.74
N ASP A 12 -0.32 -8.36 0.14
CA ASP A 12 0.82 -7.46 0.28
C ASP A 12 1.92 -8.21 1.04
N VAL A 13 3.04 -8.47 0.36
CA VAL A 13 4.18 -9.20 0.94
C VAL A 13 5.17 -8.20 1.53
N ASP A 14 4.75 -7.53 2.60
CA ASP A 14 5.56 -6.49 3.24
C ASP A 14 6.90 -7.03 3.73
N ALA A 15 6.88 -8.21 4.35
CA ALA A 15 8.07 -8.89 4.87
C ALA A 15 9.04 -7.94 5.59
N VAL A 16 10.31 -7.92 5.17
CA VAL A 16 11.32 -6.99 5.70
C VAL A 16 11.07 -5.55 5.24
N ALA A 17 10.59 -5.35 4.01
CA ALA A 17 10.32 -4.03 3.44
C ALA A 17 9.39 -3.21 4.34
N GLY A 18 8.28 -3.79 4.81
CA GLY A 18 7.37 -3.09 5.72
C GLY A 18 8.03 -2.58 7.00
N TRP A 19 8.96 -3.34 7.59
CA TRP A 19 9.69 -2.91 8.78
C TRP A 19 10.65 -1.77 8.52
N LEU A 20 11.24 -1.72 7.32
CA LEU A 20 12.12 -0.63 6.90
C LEU A 20 11.33 0.64 6.60
N GLY A 21 10.29 0.55 5.76
CA GLY A 21 9.62 1.74 5.21
C GLY A 21 8.40 2.23 5.97
N SER A 22 7.82 1.47 6.91
CA SER A 22 6.55 1.86 7.54
C SER A 22 6.36 1.48 8.99
N TYR A 23 6.98 0.40 9.47
CA TYR A 23 6.72 -0.12 10.82
C TYR A 23 7.79 0.27 11.84
N HIS A 24 8.75 1.11 11.44
CA HIS A 24 9.85 1.63 12.28
C HIS A 24 10.69 0.53 12.95
N GLY A 25 10.92 -0.57 12.22
CA GLY A 25 11.72 -1.71 12.68
C GLY A 25 13.17 -1.69 12.18
N GLU A 26 13.60 -0.62 11.51
CA GLU A 26 14.90 -0.51 10.82
C GLU A 26 16.12 -0.84 11.71
N ASP A 27 16.10 -0.42 12.97
CA ASP A 27 17.17 -0.67 13.95
C ASP A 27 16.87 -1.85 14.90
N SER A 28 15.90 -2.70 14.57
CA SER A 28 15.42 -3.77 15.46
C SER A 28 15.63 -5.14 14.82
N PRO A 29 16.72 -5.88 15.17
CA PRO A 29 16.98 -7.21 14.63
C PRO A 29 15.81 -8.18 14.84
N ASN A 30 15.09 -8.03 15.96
CA ASN A 30 13.92 -8.85 16.24
C ASN A 30 12.78 -8.56 15.25
N ASP A 31 12.57 -7.31 14.85
CA ASP A 31 11.52 -6.94 13.90
C ASP A 31 11.88 -7.38 12.49
N ILE A 32 13.14 -7.25 12.10
CA ILE A 32 13.65 -7.82 10.85
C ILE A 32 13.43 -9.34 10.81
N SER A 33 13.64 -10.05 11.92
CA SER A 33 13.35 -11.50 11.98
C SER A 33 11.88 -11.84 11.74
N ARG A 34 10.95 -10.97 12.16
CA ARG A 34 9.51 -11.11 11.88
C ARG A 34 9.21 -10.90 10.38
N GLY A 35 9.92 -9.97 9.75
CA GLY A 35 9.89 -9.79 8.30
C GLY A 35 10.37 -11.02 7.53
N MET A 36 11.51 -11.59 7.94
CA MET A 36 12.05 -12.84 7.35
C MET A 36 11.06 -14.00 7.47
N PHE A 37 10.42 -14.16 8.65
CA PHE A 37 9.38 -15.16 8.86
C PHE A 37 8.22 -15.00 7.86
N ALA A 38 7.77 -13.76 7.59
CA ALA A 38 6.67 -13.53 6.66
C ALA A 38 7.00 -14.03 5.24
N GLY A 39 8.23 -13.81 4.75
CA GLY A 39 8.69 -14.29 3.44
C GLY A 39 8.95 -15.80 3.41
N GLU A 40 9.76 -16.31 4.34
CA GLU A 40 10.25 -17.71 4.30
C GLU A 40 9.22 -18.73 4.79
N VAL A 41 8.34 -18.32 5.70
CA VAL A 41 7.35 -19.23 6.33
C VAL A 41 5.92 -18.81 6.00
N GLY A 42 5.62 -17.51 6.07
CA GLY A 42 4.29 -16.96 5.84
C GLY A 42 3.80 -17.19 4.40
N VAL A 43 4.57 -16.75 3.40
CA VAL A 43 4.22 -16.90 1.98
C VAL A 43 4.01 -18.38 1.62
N PRO A 44 4.92 -19.34 1.92
CA PRO A 44 4.65 -20.76 1.62
C PRO A 44 3.41 -21.34 2.32
N ARG A 45 3.07 -20.88 3.53
CA ARG A 45 1.84 -21.32 4.23
C ARG A 45 0.59 -20.78 3.56
N LEU A 46 0.60 -19.51 3.16
CA LEU A 46 -0.47 -18.90 2.37
C LEU A 46 -0.68 -19.68 1.07
N LEU A 47 0.37 -19.95 0.30
CA LEU A 47 0.29 -20.75 -0.93
C LEU A 47 -0.35 -22.13 -0.71
N LYS A 48 -0.01 -22.81 0.40
CA LYS A 48 -0.65 -24.08 0.78
C LYS A 48 -2.14 -23.92 1.10
N LEU A 49 -2.53 -22.88 1.84
CA LEU A 49 -3.92 -22.58 2.17
C LEU A 49 -4.76 -22.39 0.89
N PHE A 50 -4.22 -21.64 -0.05
CA PHE A 50 -4.95 -21.34 -1.28
C PHE A 50 -5.06 -22.53 -2.23
N LYS A 51 -3.98 -23.31 -2.35
CA LYS A 51 -4.02 -24.60 -3.04
C LYS A 51 -5.10 -25.51 -2.45
N LYS A 52 -5.25 -25.56 -1.12
CA LYS A 52 -6.26 -26.40 -0.44
C LYS A 52 -7.70 -26.04 -0.84
N TYR A 53 -8.00 -24.76 -1.01
CA TYR A 53 -9.34 -24.29 -1.34
C TYR A 53 -9.58 -24.10 -2.84
N ASN A 54 -8.65 -24.55 -3.70
CA ASN A 54 -8.65 -24.23 -5.13
C ASN A 54 -8.83 -22.73 -5.41
N MET A 55 -8.42 -21.91 -4.44
CA MET A 55 -8.41 -20.47 -4.60
C MET A 55 -7.20 -20.17 -5.45
N LYS A 56 -7.41 -19.35 -6.47
CA LYS A 56 -6.29 -18.80 -7.23
C LYS A 56 -5.52 -17.90 -6.29
N MET A 57 -4.44 -18.44 -5.76
CA MET A 57 -3.47 -17.72 -4.98
C MET A 57 -2.20 -18.57 -4.97
N ALA A 58 -1.10 -17.89 -5.12
CA ALA A 58 -0.44 -17.99 -6.39
C ALA A 58 1.06 -18.11 -6.17
N ALA A 59 1.67 -19.27 -6.39
CA ALA A 59 3.12 -19.34 -6.32
C ALA A 59 3.66 -18.55 -7.52
N VAL A 60 4.34 -17.45 -7.23
CA VAL A 60 3.95 -16.09 -7.67
C VAL A 60 4.04 -15.87 -9.19
N ARG A 61 4.96 -16.52 -9.90
CA ARG A 61 5.08 -16.45 -11.38
C ARG A 61 4.69 -17.75 -12.08
N ASP A 62 5.30 -18.87 -11.70
CA ASP A 62 5.23 -20.14 -12.45
C ASP A 62 3.82 -20.77 -12.46
N ALA A 63 2.93 -20.31 -11.58
CA ALA A 63 1.52 -20.69 -11.60
C ALA A 63 0.62 -19.72 -12.41
N GLY A 64 1.21 -18.77 -13.13
CA GLY A 64 0.51 -17.90 -14.10
C GLY A 64 -0.31 -16.78 -13.47
N HIS A 65 0.17 -16.19 -12.38
CA HIS A 65 -0.57 -15.20 -11.61
C HIS A 65 -0.03 -13.78 -11.78
N GLU A 66 -0.90 -12.81 -11.53
CA GLU A 66 -0.54 -11.40 -11.61
C GLU A 66 0.30 -10.99 -10.39
N ILE A 67 1.33 -10.19 -10.66
CA ILE A 67 2.22 -9.61 -9.66
C ILE A 67 2.18 -8.10 -9.84
N GLY A 68 1.68 -7.40 -8.81
CA GLY A 68 1.56 -5.95 -8.80
C GLY A 68 2.75 -5.25 -8.14
N LEU A 69 2.81 -3.95 -8.35
CA LEU A 69 3.77 -3.06 -7.69
C LEU A 69 3.38 -2.81 -6.24
N HIS A 70 4.37 -2.72 -5.35
CA HIS A 70 4.18 -2.38 -3.94
C HIS A 70 5.36 -1.63 -3.30
N GLY A 71 5.97 -0.70 -4.06
CA GLY A 71 7.23 -0.06 -3.67
C GLY A 71 8.40 -1.02 -3.65
N TYR A 72 9.54 -0.58 -3.10
CA TYR A 72 10.75 -1.41 -3.00
C TYR A 72 11.00 -1.82 -1.54
N SER A 73 11.22 -0.84 -0.66
CA SER A 73 11.34 -1.00 0.79
C SER A 73 10.08 -0.56 1.52
N HIS A 74 8.92 -0.63 0.85
CA HIS A 74 7.63 -0.19 1.38
C HIS A 74 7.67 1.28 1.85
N GLU A 75 8.28 2.14 1.03
CA GLU A 75 8.46 3.57 1.29
C GLU A 75 7.13 4.32 1.17
N ASN A 76 6.81 5.18 2.13
CA ASN A 76 5.60 5.99 2.06
C ASN A 76 5.71 7.05 0.93
N PRO A 77 4.85 7.02 -0.11
CA PRO A 77 4.94 7.95 -1.23
C PRO A 77 4.85 9.43 -0.84
N VAL A 78 4.17 9.79 0.24
CA VAL A 78 4.06 11.20 0.67
C VAL A 78 5.33 11.74 1.34
N GLU A 79 6.27 10.86 1.70
CA GLU A 79 7.58 11.24 2.27
C GLU A 79 8.69 11.27 1.20
N MET A 80 8.38 10.84 -0.02
CA MET A 80 9.33 10.79 -1.13
C MET A 80 9.21 12.01 -2.05
N THR A 81 10.35 12.50 -2.53
CA THR A 81 10.40 13.43 -3.67
C THR A 81 9.85 12.76 -4.94
N LEU A 82 9.37 13.56 -5.90
CA LEU A 82 8.92 13.05 -7.20
C LEU A 82 10.01 12.20 -7.90
N GLN A 83 11.28 12.60 -7.81
CA GLN A 83 12.36 11.85 -8.42
C GLN A 83 12.55 10.49 -7.77
N GLN A 84 12.52 10.41 -6.43
CA GLN A 84 12.57 9.13 -5.71
C GLN A 84 11.40 8.22 -6.08
N GLN A 85 10.18 8.77 -6.17
CA GLN A 85 9.00 8.00 -6.60
C GLN A 85 9.20 7.42 -8.02
N LYS A 86 9.75 8.21 -8.95
CA LYS A 86 10.07 7.75 -10.31
C LYS A 86 11.15 6.68 -10.33
N ASP A 87 12.22 6.85 -9.56
CA ASP A 87 13.33 5.91 -9.51
C ASP A 87 12.88 4.55 -8.95
N VAL A 88 12.10 4.55 -7.86
CA VAL A 88 11.50 3.35 -7.28
C VAL A 88 10.55 2.67 -8.26
N LEU A 89 9.66 3.44 -8.90
CA LEU A 89 8.72 2.90 -9.89
C LEU A 89 9.45 2.28 -11.08
N GLU A 90 10.45 2.95 -11.64
CA GLU A 90 11.21 2.42 -12.78
C GLU A 90 11.95 1.14 -12.40
N HIS A 91 12.62 1.14 -11.25
CA HIS A 91 13.37 -0.01 -10.76
C HIS A 91 12.47 -1.23 -10.55
N THR A 92 11.37 -1.05 -9.80
CA THR A 92 10.44 -2.14 -9.46
C THR A 92 9.64 -2.61 -10.67
N PHE A 93 9.23 -1.71 -11.56
CA PHE A 93 8.57 -2.08 -12.82
C PHE A 93 9.48 -2.95 -13.68
N LYS A 94 10.77 -2.56 -13.82
CA LYS A 94 11.74 -3.35 -14.58
C LYS A 94 11.98 -4.70 -13.91
N GLN A 95 12.22 -4.73 -12.59
CA GLN A 95 12.43 -5.97 -11.84
C GLN A 95 11.27 -6.96 -12.01
N LEU A 96 10.03 -6.47 -11.87
CA LEU A 96 8.85 -7.31 -12.05
C LEU A 96 8.69 -7.76 -13.49
N THR A 97 8.92 -6.87 -14.47
CA THR A 97 8.86 -7.23 -15.89
C THR A 97 9.85 -8.35 -16.22
N ASP A 98 11.10 -8.22 -15.77
CA ASP A 98 12.14 -9.23 -15.99
C ASP A 98 11.82 -10.54 -15.27
N PHE A 99 11.32 -10.46 -14.04
CA PHE A 99 10.99 -11.64 -13.25
C PHE A 99 9.80 -12.40 -13.85
N CYS A 100 8.75 -11.69 -14.26
CA CYS A 100 7.46 -12.25 -14.70
C CYS A 100 7.36 -12.50 -16.21
N GLY A 101 8.25 -11.89 -17.01
CA GLY A 101 8.18 -11.88 -18.47
C GLY A 101 7.08 -10.96 -19.05
N THR A 102 6.29 -10.32 -18.20
CA THR A 102 5.25 -9.34 -18.58
C THR A 102 5.23 -8.19 -17.57
N PRO A 103 4.91 -6.95 -18.02
CA PRO A 103 4.89 -5.81 -17.12
C PRO A 103 3.72 -5.88 -16.12
N PRO A 104 3.90 -5.36 -14.89
CA PRO A 104 2.83 -5.28 -13.91
C PRO A 104 1.73 -4.31 -14.37
N LYS A 105 0.47 -4.64 -14.09
CA LYS A 105 -0.71 -3.81 -14.42
C LYS A 105 -1.33 -3.16 -13.19
N GLY A 106 -1.13 -3.74 -12.02
CA GLY A 106 -1.66 -3.28 -10.74
C GLY A 106 -0.62 -2.62 -9.84
N ASN A 107 -1.09 -1.71 -9.00
CA ASN A 107 -0.33 -1.09 -7.93
C ASN A 107 -1.08 -1.15 -6.59
N VAL A 108 -0.33 -1.31 -5.50
CA VAL A 108 -0.76 -0.97 -4.14
C VAL A 108 0.27 -0.01 -3.58
N ALA A 109 -0.11 1.21 -3.23
CA ALA A 109 0.79 2.17 -2.62
C ALA A 109 1.19 1.67 -1.21
N PRO A 110 2.48 1.67 -0.86
CA PRO A 110 2.91 1.36 0.49
C PRO A 110 2.15 2.17 1.52
N TRP A 111 1.69 1.48 2.57
CA TRP A 111 0.87 2.06 3.62
C TRP A 111 -0.49 2.68 3.18
N TRP A 112 -0.88 2.53 1.91
CA TRP A 112 -2.09 3.08 1.27
C TRP A 112 -2.13 4.61 1.18
N GLU A 113 -0.96 5.26 1.13
CA GLU A 113 -0.87 6.70 0.92
C GLU A 113 -0.71 7.01 -0.58
N THR A 114 -1.57 7.88 -1.10
CA THR A 114 -1.53 8.28 -2.51
C THR A 114 -1.15 9.75 -2.64
N SER A 115 -0.31 10.07 -3.63
CA SER A 115 0.06 11.43 -3.99
C SER A 115 -0.42 11.76 -5.40
N LYS A 116 -0.54 13.06 -5.72
CA LYS A 116 -0.82 13.54 -7.08
C LYS A 116 0.27 13.04 -8.03
N GLU A 117 1.52 13.27 -7.62
CA GLU A 117 2.73 12.88 -8.32
C GLU A 117 2.74 11.38 -8.62
N GLY A 118 2.42 10.56 -7.61
CA GLY A 118 2.32 9.11 -7.70
C GLY A 118 1.26 8.67 -8.71
N THR A 119 0.07 9.25 -8.64
CA THR A 119 -1.03 8.95 -9.57
C THR A 119 -0.64 9.27 -11.01
N GLN A 120 0.01 10.42 -11.22
CA GLN A 120 0.47 10.83 -12.55
C GLN A 120 1.53 9.86 -13.11
N ILE A 121 2.54 9.49 -12.33
CA ILE A 121 3.62 8.62 -12.83
C ILE A 121 3.13 7.19 -13.10
N LEU A 122 2.15 6.70 -12.33
CA LEU A 122 1.51 5.40 -12.58
C LEU A 122 0.74 5.41 -13.90
N LEU A 123 -0.03 6.48 -14.17
CA LEU A 123 -0.73 6.68 -15.44
C LEU A 123 0.24 6.76 -16.62
N GLU A 124 1.33 7.53 -16.49
CA GLU A 124 2.37 7.67 -17.52
C GLU A 124 3.06 6.33 -17.82
N LYS A 125 3.29 5.50 -16.80
CA LYS A 125 3.88 4.17 -16.94
C LYS A 125 2.92 3.13 -17.54
N GLY A 126 1.63 3.44 -17.59
CA GLY A 126 0.60 2.57 -18.16
C GLY A 126 -0.01 1.57 -17.16
N ILE A 127 0.04 1.88 -15.86
CA ILE A 127 -0.63 1.08 -14.82
C ILE A 127 -2.16 1.18 -15.00
N GLU A 128 -2.82 0.02 -15.00
CA GLU A 128 -4.25 -0.09 -15.32
C GLU A 128 -5.12 0.09 -14.09
N TYR A 129 -4.68 -0.40 -12.93
CA TYR A 129 -5.43 -0.28 -11.68
C TYR A 129 -4.56 -0.04 -10.44
N ASP A 130 -5.18 0.57 -9.44
CA ASP A 130 -4.62 0.78 -8.10
C ASP A 130 -5.57 0.20 -7.03
N HIS A 131 -5.01 -0.27 -5.92
CA HIS A 131 -5.74 -0.78 -4.76
C HIS A 131 -5.29 -0.07 -3.47
N SER A 132 -5.32 1.26 -3.50
CA SER A 132 -4.90 2.10 -2.35
C SER A 132 -6.00 3.04 -1.88
N SER A 133 -6.84 3.51 -2.80
CA SER A 133 -7.91 4.47 -2.46
C SER A 133 -9.09 3.81 -1.75
N GLN A 134 -9.74 4.59 -0.88
CA GLN A 134 -10.88 4.15 -0.06
C GLN A 134 -12.16 4.94 -0.37
N ALA A 135 -12.24 5.57 -1.55
CA ALA A 135 -13.39 6.40 -1.93
C ALA A 135 -14.66 5.59 -2.27
N HIS A 136 -14.58 4.26 -2.26
CA HIS A 136 -15.71 3.34 -2.35
C HIS A 136 -15.42 2.10 -1.48
N ASP A 137 -16.41 1.25 -1.25
CA ASP A 137 -16.31 0.04 -0.42
C ASP A 137 -16.07 -1.26 -1.22
N CYS A 138 -16.91 -1.55 -2.21
CA CYS A 138 -16.99 -2.84 -2.92
C CYS A 138 -17.28 -2.69 -4.42
N GLN A 139 -17.33 -1.46 -4.94
CA GLN A 139 -17.45 -1.17 -6.36
C GLN A 139 -16.18 -0.48 -6.87
N PRO A 140 -15.57 -0.99 -7.95
CA PRO A 140 -14.49 -0.27 -8.61
C PRO A 140 -14.96 1.07 -9.16
N PHE A 141 -14.07 2.05 -9.18
CA PHE A 141 -14.34 3.40 -9.69
C PHE A 141 -13.12 3.95 -10.42
N TYR A 142 -13.27 5.03 -11.19
CA TYR A 142 -12.12 5.67 -11.83
C TYR A 142 -11.46 6.68 -10.88
N CYS A 143 -10.14 6.60 -10.74
CA CYS A 143 -9.34 7.49 -9.90
C CYS A 143 -9.47 8.94 -10.39
N ARG A 144 -9.46 9.92 -9.46
CA ARG A 144 -9.26 11.34 -9.80
C ARG A 144 -7.77 11.70 -9.68
N ASP A 145 -7.29 12.57 -10.56
CA ASP A 145 -5.88 12.99 -10.61
C ASP A 145 -5.43 13.72 -9.35
N GLU A 146 -6.18 14.73 -8.91
CA GLU A 146 -5.93 15.51 -7.70
C GLU A 146 -7.22 16.12 -7.17
N ASP A 147 -7.69 15.63 -6.02
CA ASP A 147 -8.62 16.41 -5.21
C ASP A 147 -7.82 17.42 -4.38
N SER A 148 -8.36 18.63 -4.22
CA SER A 148 -7.73 19.67 -3.39
C SER A 148 -8.68 20.16 -2.30
N TRP A 149 -8.09 20.50 -1.14
CA TRP A 149 -8.83 20.99 0.02
C TRP A 149 -8.01 22.04 0.77
N THR A 150 -8.71 22.89 1.52
CA THR A 150 -8.05 23.87 2.37
C THR A 150 -7.92 23.29 3.79
N LYS A 151 -6.69 23.16 4.28
CA LYS A 151 -6.42 22.69 5.65
C LYS A 151 -6.86 23.74 6.67
N ILE A 152 -7.29 23.29 7.84
CA ILE A 152 -7.57 24.16 8.99
C ILE A 152 -6.25 24.82 9.43
N ASP A 153 -6.28 26.15 9.55
CA ASP A 153 -5.20 26.94 10.13
C ASP A 153 -5.76 27.80 11.26
N TYR A 154 -5.54 27.37 12.50
CA TYR A 154 -6.04 28.06 13.70
C TYR A 154 -5.39 29.43 13.95
N LYS A 155 -4.38 29.81 13.16
CA LYS A 155 -3.79 31.15 13.19
C LYS A 155 -4.56 32.16 12.33
N LYS A 156 -5.58 31.71 11.60
CA LYS A 156 -6.37 32.49 10.63
C LYS A 156 -7.84 32.51 11.01
N GLU A 157 -8.61 33.36 10.33
CA GLU A 157 -10.06 33.43 10.51
C GLU A 157 -10.72 32.19 9.94
N ALA A 158 -11.84 31.74 10.52
CA ALA A 158 -12.53 30.51 10.10
C ALA A 158 -12.85 30.50 8.59
N LYS A 159 -13.21 31.67 8.02
CA LYS A 159 -13.50 31.83 6.58
C LYS A 159 -12.35 31.42 5.66
N ASP A 160 -11.13 31.42 6.15
CA ASP A 160 -9.95 31.11 5.34
C ASP A 160 -9.88 29.63 4.97
N TRP A 161 -10.43 28.73 5.81
CA TRP A 161 -10.43 27.28 5.62
C TRP A 161 -11.82 26.63 5.51
N MET A 162 -12.91 27.34 5.83
CA MET A 162 -14.30 26.87 5.59
C MET A 162 -14.65 26.88 4.09
N LYS A 163 -13.97 26.04 3.31
CA LYS A 163 -14.15 25.87 1.87
C LYS A 163 -14.41 24.39 1.57
N PRO A 164 -15.34 24.07 0.65
CA PRO A 164 -15.56 22.69 0.24
C PRO A 164 -14.32 22.12 -0.47
N LEU A 165 -14.19 20.79 -0.46
CA LEU A 165 -13.24 20.09 -1.32
C LEU A 165 -13.55 20.38 -2.79
N VAL A 166 -12.50 20.58 -3.58
CA VAL A 166 -12.58 20.71 -5.04
C VAL A 166 -12.13 19.39 -5.66
N ARG A 167 -13.01 18.77 -6.43
CA ARG A 167 -12.73 17.48 -7.08
C ARG A 167 -11.82 17.66 -8.29
N GLY A 168 -10.87 16.75 -8.45
CA GLY A 168 -10.04 16.64 -9.65
C GLY A 168 -10.76 16.05 -10.85
N ASN A 169 -10.00 15.82 -11.91
CA ASN A 169 -10.48 15.19 -13.13
C ASN A 169 -10.47 13.67 -13.01
N ILE A 170 -11.48 13.03 -13.57
CA ILE A 170 -11.53 11.57 -13.66
C ILE A 170 -10.46 11.09 -14.64
N THR A 171 -9.65 10.14 -14.21
CA THR A 171 -8.58 9.52 -15.00
C THR A 171 -9.02 8.17 -15.57
N LYS A 172 -8.14 7.49 -16.29
CA LYS A 172 -8.39 6.14 -16.82
C LYS A 172 -7.99 5.01 -15.87
N MET A 173 -7.29 5.31 -14.77
CA MET A 173 -6.85 4.30 -13.81
C MET A 173 -8.04 3.83 -12.98
N VAL A 174 -8.27 2.51 -12.97
CA VAL A 174 -9.32 1.89 -12.17
C VAL A 174 -8.84 1.76 -10.73
N GLN A 175 -9.68 2.14 -9.79
CA GLN A 175 -9.48 1.92 -8.36
C GLN A 175 -10.31 0.73 -7.92
N ILE A 176 -9.63 -0.30 -7.42
CA ILE A 176 -10.27 -1.40 -6.69
C ILE A 176 -10.12 -1.02 -5.21
N PRO A 177 -11.20 -0.65 -4.50
CA PRO A 177 -11.07 0.03 -3.22
C PRO A 177 -10.33 -0.79 -2.16
N ALA A 178 -9.36 -0.16 -1.48
CA ALA A 178 -8.80 -0.66 -0.24
C ALA A 178 -9.79 -0.47 0.91
N ASN A 179 -9.74 -1.33 1.92
CA ASN A 179 -10.70 -1.27 3.03
C ASN A 179 -10.09 -1.75 4.35
N TRP A 180 -10.01 -0.85 5.33
CA TRP A 180 -9.55 -1.15 6.69
C TRP A 180 -10.43 -2.12 7.48
N GLN A 181 -11.70 -2.24 7.12
CA GLN A 181 -12.66 -3.12 7.80
C GLN A 181 -12.57 -4.57 7.30
N VAL A 182 -11.94 -4.80 6.14
CA VAL A 182 -11.67 -6.16 5.66
C VAL A 182 -10.44 -6.68 6.42
N PRO A 183 -10.56 -7.79 7.15
CA PRO A 183 -9.54 -8.23 8.09
C PRO A 183 -8.24 -8.65 7.37
N GLY A 184 -7.09 -8.18 7.88
CA GLY A 184 -5.77 -8.53 7.36
C GLY A 184 -4.61 -7.68 7.90
N ARG A 185 -4.89 -6.42 8.29
CA ARG A 185 -3.92 -5.48 8.88
C ARG A 185 -4.51 -4.87 10.17
N PRO A 186 -3.70 -4.60 11.23
CA PRO A 186 -4.21 -3.89 12.41
C PRO A 186 -4.64 -2.48 12.00
N SER A 187 -5.74 -1.97 12.56
CA SER A 187 -6.13 -0.57 12.33
C SER A 187 -4.95 0.37 12.64
N PRO A 188 -4.75 1.49 11.91
CA PRO A 188 -3.66 2.43 12.14
C PRO A 188 -3.50 2.87 13.61
N ALA A 189 -4.62 2.97 14.34
CA ALA A 189 -4.65 3.26 15.77
C ALA A 189 -3.82 2.26 16.62
N HIS A 190 -3.89 0.96 16.31
CA HIS A 190 -3.15 -0.09 17.03
C HIS A 190 -1.65 -0.11 16.70
N VAL A 191 -1.25 0.43 15.55
CA VAL A 191 0.17 0.56 15.16
C VAL A 191 0.76 1.82 15.77
N HIS A 192 0.10 2.97 15.64
CA HIS A 192 0.53 4.22 16.27
C HIS A 192 0.56 4.16 17.80
N GLN A 193 -0.37 3.44 18.43
CA GLN A 193 -0.36 3.27 19.88
C GLN A 193 0.86 2.45 20.33
N ARG A 194 1.21 1.36 19.62
CA ARG A 194 2.41 0.56 19.92
C ARG A 194 3.71 1.32 19.69
N VAL A 195 3.81 2.11 18.63
CA VAL A 195 4.99 2.96 18.36
C VAL A 195 5.15 4.04 19.44
N ARG A 196 4.04 4.64 19.92
CA ARG A 196 4.06 5.59 21.05
C ARG A 196 4.40 4.92 22.38
N GLU A 197 3.99 3.68 22.61
CA GLU A 197 4.31 2.93 23.82
C GLU A 197 5.78 2.48 23.85
N GLN A 198 6.32 1.98 22.74
CA GLN A 198 7.74 1.58 22.63
C GLN A 198 8.70 2.77 22.76
N SER A 199 8.35 3.93 22.19
CA SER A 199 9.14 5.16 22.35
C SER A 199 9.08 5.75 23.77
N ARG A 200 8.01 5.48 24.53
CA ARG A 200 7.94 5.79 25.97
C ARG A 200 8.81 4.87 26.82
N PHE A 201 8.91 3.58 26.48
CA PHE A 201 9.78 2.63 27.20
C PHE A 201 11.27 2.97 27.07
N ARG A 202 11.72 3.57 25.95
CA ARG A 202 13.10 4.06 25.79
C ARG A 202 13.48 5.22 26.74
N ARG A 203 12.54 5.81 27.50
CA ARG A 203 12.83 6.86 28.50
C ARG A 203 12.85 6.37 29.94
N CYS A 204 12.55 5.11 30.21
CA CYS A 204 12.77 4.54 31.54
C CYS A 204 14.26 4.24 31.71
N LYS A 205 14.99 5.15 32.37
CA LYS A 205 16.28 4.81 32.99
C LYS A 205 16.01 3.69 33.99
N VAL A 206 16.42 2.47 33.65
CA VAL A 206 16.55 1.39 34.62
C VAL A 206 17.68 1.81 35.55
N TYR A 207 17.34 2.30 36.73
CA TYR A 207 18.29 2.32 37.84
C TYR A 207 18.44 0.87 38.28
N THR A 208 19.66 0.34 38.14
CA THR A 208 20.09 -0.95 38.69
C THR A 208 19.95 -0.97 40.21
#